data_AF-A0A931XPL0-F1
#
_entry.id   AF-A0A931XPL0-F1
#
_cell.length_a   1.000
_cell.length_b   1.000
_cell.length_c   1.000
_cell.angle_alpha   90.00
_cell.angle_beta   90.00
_cell.angle_gamma   90.00
#
_symmetry.space_group_name_H-M   'P 1'
#
loop_
_entity.id
_entity.type
_entity.pdbx_description
1 polymer ?
#
loop_
_entity_poly.entity_id
_entity_poly.type
_entity_poly.pdbx_seq_one_letter_code
_entity_poly.pdbx_strand_id
1 'polypeptide(L)'
;MVDFKTDRVEGAELEERARHYAPQGIVYAMALEGITGKKVKEVVFLFVSARLEKSIPLGKSARQRVERLLKGRASARNESERAPGRA
;
A
#
# COMPACT_ATOMS: atom_id res chain seq x y z
N MET A 1 11.23 5.18 2.48
CA MET A 1 10.64 5.56 1.18
C MET A 1 9.63 6.66 1.44
N VAL A 2 9.50 7.65 0.56
CA VAL A 2 8.51 8.73 0.70
C VAL A 2 7.54 8.66 -0.48
N ASP A 3 6.25 8.82 -0.21
CA ASP A 3 5.19 8.92 -1.21
C ASP A 3 4.37 10.20 -0.96
N PHE A 4 4.17 11.01 -1.99
CA PHE A 4 3.58 12.34 -1.87
C PHE A 4 2.08 12.31 -2.16
N LYS A 5 1.30 12.95 -1.30
CA LYS A 5 -0.15 13.07 -1.38
C LYS A 5 -0.56 14.54 -1.38
N THR A 6 -1.60 14.87 -2.15
CA THR A 6 -2.13 16.24 -2.28
C THR A 6 -3.43 16.44 -1.51
N ASP A 7 -3.93 15.38 -0.85
CA ASP A 7 -5.15 15.41 -0.05
C ASP A 7 -5.06 16.51 1.02
N ARG A 8 -6.18 17.24 1.21
CA ARG A 8 -6.37 18.14 2.35
C ARG A 8 -7.08 17.33 3.42
N VAL A 9 -6.35 16.99 4.49
CA VAL A 9 -6.81 16.07 5.54
C VAL A 9 -6.44 16.63 6.89
N GLU A 10 -7.23 16.32 7.91
CA GLU A 10 -6.98 16.75 9.29
C GLU A 10 -7.45 15.70 10.30
N GLY A 11 -6.85 15.73 11.50
CA GLY A 11 -7.24 14.87 12.62
C GLY A 11 -7.38 13.39 12.26
N ALA A 12 -8.57 12.83 12.48
CA ALA A 12 -8.86 11.42 12.24
C ALA A 12 -8.83 11.01 10.75
N GLU A 13 -9.08 11.95 9.82
CA GLU A 13 -9.05 11.68 8.38
C GLU A 13 -7.63 11.31 7.92
N LEU A 14 -6.61 11.95 8.49
CA LEU A 14 -5.21 11.63 8.18
C LEU A 14 -4.92 10.14 8.41
N GLU A 15 -5.38 9.60 9.54
CA GLU A 15 -5.18 8.20 9.90
C GLU A 15 -5.93 7.25 8.97
N GLU A 16 -7.14 7.62 8.57
CA GLU A 16 -7.93 6.85 7.61
C GLU A 16 -7.27 6.82 6.23
N ARG A 17 -6.83 7.98 5.73
CA ARG A 17 -6.15 8.11 4.45
C ARG A 17 -4.83 7.36 4.44
N ALA A 18 -4.04 7.47 5.51
CA ALA A 18 -2.81 6.69 5.65
C ALA A 18 -3.08 5.18 5.64
N ARG A 19 -4.14 4.70 6.32
CA ARG A 19 -4.54 3.28 6.27
C ARG A 19 -4.97 2.85 4.87
N HIS A 20 -5.65 3.72 4.14
CA HIS A 20 -6.06 3.48 2.76
C HIS A 20 -4.84 3.35 1.82
N TYR A 21 -3.85 4.24 1.96
CA TYR A 21 -2.64 4.22 1.13
C TYR A 21 -1.62 3.17 1.54
N ALA A 22 -1.65 2.67 2.78
CA ALA A 22 -0.64 1.75 3.31
C ALA A 22 -0.38 0.51 2.42
N PRO A 23 -1.39 -0.21 1.89
CA PRO A 23 -1.13 -1.36 1.02
C PRO A 23 -0.33 -0.98 -0.24
N GLN A 24 -0.64 0.15 -0.88
CA GLN A 24 0.08 0.63 -2.06
C GLN A 24 1.54 0.96 -1.70
N GLY A 25 1.74 1.74 -0.63
CA GLY A 25 3.08 2.12 -0.18
C GLY A 25 3.95 0.91 0.18
N ILE A 26 3.38 -0.10 0.84
CA ILE A 26 4.10 -1.33 1.20
C ILE A 26 4.48 -2.13 -0.06
N VAL A 27 3.60 -2.25 -1.07
CA VAL A 27 3.94 -2.91 -2.34
C VAL A 27 5.13 -2.23 -3.01
N TYR A 28 5.14 -0.90 -3.08
CA TYR A 28 6.25 -0.16 -3.67
C TYR A 28 7.54 -0.33 -2.88
N ALA A 29 7.48 -0.29 -1.55
CA ALA A 29 8.64 -0.54 -0.72
C ALA A 29 9.20 -1.96 -0.94
N MET A 30 8.35 -2.98 -0.98
CA MET A 30 8.78 -4.36 -1.26
C MET A 30 9.38 -4.53 -2.65
N ALA A 31 8.79 -3.89 -3.68
CA ALA A 31 9.35 -3.91 -5.03
C ALA A 31 10.71 -3.19 -5.09
N LEU A 32 10.84 -2.04 -4.42
CA LEU A 32 12.09 -1.30 -4.32
C LEU A 32 13.18 -2.13 -3.64
N GLU A 33 12.86 -2.81 -2.53
CA GLU A 33 13.80 -3.72 -1.87
C GLU A 33 14.22 -4.86 -2.80
N GLY A 34 13.29 -5.44 -3.55
CA GLY A 34 13.56 -6.53 -4.48
C GLY A 34 14.47 -6.13 -5.65
N ILE A 35 14.26 -4.95 -6.22
CA ILE A 35 15.03 -4.46 -7.37
C ILE A 35 16.41 -3.95 -6.95
N THR A 36 16.49 -3.24 -5.82
CA THR A 36 17.73 -2.55 -5.42
C THR A 36 18.59 -3.32 -4.43
N GLY A 37 18.04 -4.37 -3.80
CA GLY A 37 18.67 -5.09 -2.69
C GLY A 37 18.75 -4.29 -1.39
N LYS A 38 18.34 -3.01 -1.38
CA LYS A 38 18.41 -2.14 -0.20
C LYS A 38 17.18 -2.31 0.66
N LYS A 39 17.37 -2.39 1.98
CA LYS A 39 16.24 -2.47 2.93
C LYS A 39 15.51 -1.15 3.08
N VAL A 40 14.18 -1.22 3.15
CA VAL A 40 13.30 -0.09 3.45
C VAL A 40 12.76 -0.28 4.85
N LYS A 41 13.06 0.67 5.74
CA LYS A 41 12.60 0.64 7.14
C LYS A 41 11.12 0.99 7.27
N GLU A 42 10.69 2.00 6.54
CA GLU A 42 9.35 2.58 6.64
C GLU A 42 8.94 3.31 5.36
N VAL A 43 7.62 3.49 5.21
CA VAL A 43 6.99 4.32 4.18
C VAL A 43 6.43 5.56 4.86
N VAL A 44 6.83 6.73 4.38
CA VAL A 44 6.30 8.01 4.85
C VAL A 44 5.37 8.57 3.78
N PHE A 45 4.13 8.82 4.14
CA PHE A 45 3.18 9.56 3.32
C PHE A 45 3.26 11.04 3.70
N LEU A 46 3.68 11.87 2.75
CA LEU A 46 3.73 13.32 2.94
C LEU A 46 2.47 13.94 2.34
N PHE A 47 1.57 14.44 3.19
CA PHE A 47 0.34 15.13 2.81
C PHE A 47 0.65 16.61 2.63
N VAL A 48 1.12 16.97 1.43
CA VAL A 48 1.72 18.28 1.14
C VAL A 48 0.75 19.43 1.41
N SER A 49 -0.50 19.30 0.98
CA SER A 49 -1.54 20.34 1.19
C SER A 49 -1.88 20.52 2.67
N ALA A 50 -1.84 19.44 3.45
CA ALA A 50 -2.12 19.46 4.88
C ALA A 50 -0.89 19.85 5.72
N ARG A 51 0.32 19.84 5.13
CA ARG A 51 1.62 19.97 5.84
C ARG A 51 1.78 18.95 6.97
N LEU A 52 1.30 17.73 6.73
CA LEU A 52 1.37 16.61 7.68
C LEU A 52 2.10 15.43 7.05
N GLU A 53 2.64 14.56 7.91
CA GLU A 53 3.20 13.30 7.48
C GLU A 53 2.63 12.13 8.30
N LYS A 54 2.66 10.94 7.69
CA LYS A 54 2.41 9.70 8.41
C LYS A 54 3.41 8.63 8.01
N SER A 55 4.11 8.07 9.00
CA SER A 55 4.99 6.92 8.80
C SER A 55 4.28 5.59 9.07
N ILE A 56 4.53 4.62 8.21
CA ILE A 56 4.14 3.22 8.34
C ILE A 56 5.41 2.35 8.37
N PRO A 57 5.76 1.74 9.52
CA PRO A 57 6.90 0.83 9.62
C PRO A 57 6.72 -0.43 8.74
N LEU A 58 7.79 -0.83 8.03
CA LEU A 58 7.77 -2.00 7.16
C LEU A 58 8.15 -3.30 7.91
N GLY A 59 7.38 -3.60 8.96
CA GLY A 59 7.53 -4.81 9.77
C GLY A 59 6.97 -6.08 9.13
N LYS A 60 7.17 -7.22 9.80
CA LYS A 60 6.69 -8.55 9.33
C LYS A 60 5.17 -8.58 9.09
N SER A 61 4.38 -7.99 9.99
CA SER A 61 2.92 -7.95 9.89
C SER A 61 2.42 -7.13 8.68
N ALA A 62 3.07 -6.00 8.40
CA ALA A 62 2.75 -5.14 7.26
C ALA A 62 2.97 -5.90 5.94
N ARG A 63 4.09 -6.61 5.80
CA ARG A 63 4.42 -7.45 4.65
C ARG A 63 3.40 -8.58 4.46
N GLN A 64 3.14 -9.36 5.52
CA GLN A 64 2.18 -10.47 5.48
C GLN A 64 0.77 -10.02 5.09
N ARG A 65 0.33 -8.84 5.55
CA ARG A 65 -0.99 -8.29 5.18
C ARG A 65 -1.08 -8.03 3.68
N VAL A 66 -0.06 -7.42 3.08
CA VAL A 66 -0.04 -7.13 1.64
C VAL A 66 0.09 -8.41 0.82
N GLU A 67 0.93 -9.36 1.23
CA GLU A 67 1.04 -10.66 0.56
C GLU A 67 -0.30 -11.39 0.50
N ARG A 68 -1.08 -11.38 1.59
CA ARG A 68 -2.45 -11.94 1.59
C ARG A 68 -3.38 -11.21 0.62
N LEU A 69 -3.32 -9.86 0.57
CA LEU A 69 -4.14 -9.07 -0.36
C LEU A 69 -3.80 -9.37 -1.83
N LEU A 70 -2.52 -9.50 -2.15
CA LEU A 70 -2.06 -9.82 -3.51
C LEU A 70 -2.48 -11.24 -3.92
N LYS A 71 -2.33 -12.22 -3.03
CA LYS A 71 -2.77 -13.60 -3.26
C LYS A 71 -4.29 -13.67 -3.49
N GLY A 72 -5.08 -13.02 -2.63
CA GLY A 72 -6.55 -12.99 -2.77
C GLY A 72 -7.00 -12.36 -4.10
N ARG A 73 -6.34 -11.29 -4.56
CA ARG A 73 -6.63 -10.67 -5.86
C ARG A 73 -6.24 -11.53 -7.06
N ALA A 74 -5.19 -12.34 -6.95
CA ALA A 74 -4.79 -13.27 -8.00
C ALA A 74 -5.82 -14.41 -8.13
N SER A 75 -6.28 -14.96 -7.00
CA SER A 75 -7.34 -16.00 -7.00
C SER A 75 -8.64 -15.49 -7.62
N ALA A 76 -9.11 -14.30 -7.23
CA ALA A 76 -10.34 -13.72 -7.77
C ALA A 76 -10.28 -13.45 -9.28
N ARG A 77 -9.11 -13.03 -9.80
CA ARG A 77 -8.92 -12.85 -11.25
C ARG A 77 -9.00 -14.17 -12.02
N ASN A 78 -8.29 -15.19 -11.52
CA ASN A 78 -8.30 -16.53 -12.14
C ASN A 78 -9.70 -17.18 -12.15
N GLU A 79 -10.54 -16.89 -11.16
CA GLU A 79 -11.93 -17.36 -11.12
C GLU A 79 -12.82 -16.62 -12.13
N SER A 80 -12.66 -15.29 -12.28
CA SER A 80 -13.43 -14.52 -13.26
C SER A 80 -13.07 -14.88 -14.71
N GLU A 81 -11.82 -15.24 -14.98
CA GLU A 81 -11.36 -15.68 -16.32
C GLU A 81 -11.83 -17.10 -16.66
N ARG A 82 -12.26 -17.89 -15.67
CA ARG A 82 -12.80 -19.25 -15.85
C ARG A 82 -14.32 -19.30 -15.99
N ALA A 83 -15.05 -18.21 -15.73
CA ALA A 83 -16.49 -18.19 -15.90
C ALA A 83 -16.84 -18.20 -17.40
N PRO A 84 -17.58 -19.20 -17.93
CA PRO A 84 -17.97 -19.20 -19.34
C PRO A 84 -18.89 -18.00 -19.60
N GLY A 85 -18.61 -17.28 -20.69
CA GLY A 85 -19.41 -16.16 -21.14
C GLY A 85 -20.88 -16.54 -21.17
N ARG A 86 -21.71 -15.79 -20.43
CA ARG A 86 -23.17 -15.91 -20.57
C ARG A 86 -23.52 -15.47 -21.98
N ALA A 87 -23.88 -16.46 -22.80
CA ALA A 87 -24.53 -16.27 -24.10
C ALA A 87 -25.83 -15.48 -23.96
#